data_AF-A0AAV1B343-F1
#
_entry.id   AF-A0AAV1B343-F1
#
_cell.length_a   1.000
_cell.length_b   1.000
_cell.length_c   1.000
_cell.angle_alpha   90.00
_cell.angle_beta   90.00
_cell.angle_gamma   90.00
#
_symmetry.space_group_name_H-M   'P 1'
#
loop_
_entity.id
_entity.type
_entity.pdbx_description
1 polymer ?
#
loop_
_entity_poly.entity_id
_entity_poly.type
_entity_poly.pdbx_seq_one_letter_code
_entity_poly.pdbx_strand_id
1 'polypeptide(L)'
;MAIRHKEKLFSNGDVYIGSFQGNLCHGNGKFTWSSGTIYEGNWIDGDLSGKGKITWSSGNKYEGQFYKNFLHGKGTTTWKDGCIYIGNWEKGKKEGRGTIKWANGSVFDGFWSNELRMYGVYRFANGDVYIGNFKNNLLHGNGKCTWSNGTIYEGDWVDGEMSGKGEVTWPSGTKYDGEFYKNFFHGKGTITWMDGCIYTGNWEKGKKEGGGIMKWANGTVLDGFWSNGLKRSGVYRFANGDVYKGEFKSDIFNGIGEYRCSNGTIYMGYWENGKMIKIIWKINDPQNIVGVLYHDFSSTLIPDGLSFMTIKRKYNQGDVEKIRQDIMDKGENKSIVKQVNKSSPIWKFLKTFKSNLEFILQLCSSDQDNVKRSSH
;
A
#
# COMPACT_ATOMS: atom_id res chain seq x y z
N MET A 1 37.43 55.55 -35.85
CA MET A 1 36.38 56.49 -35.41
C MET A 1 36.01 56.17 -33.98
N ALA A 2 36.13 57.12 -33.05
CA ALA A 2 35.71 56.92 -31.67
C ALA A 2 34.17 56.96 -31.62
N ILE A 3 33.54 55.88 -31.14
CA ILE A 3 32.10 55.85 -30.91
C ILE A 3 31.83 56.82 -29.75
N ARG A 4 31.34 58.04 -30.07
CA ARG A 4 30.91 58.99 -29.05
C ARG A 4 29.57 58.53 -28.49
N HIS A 5 29.58 57.90 -27.33
CA HIS A 5 28.37 57.64 -26.55
C HIS A 5 27.74 58.97 -26.15
N LYS A 6 26.42 59.11 -26.33
CA LYS A 6 25.68 60.29 -25.86
C LYS A 6 25.16 59.99 -24.46
N GLU A 7 25.47 60.88 -23.53
CA GLU A 7 24.87 60.92 -22.20
C GLU A 7 23.63 61.80 -22.24
N LYS A 8 22.53 61.31 -21.65
CA LYS A 8 21.30 62.06 -21.46
C LYS A 8 20.86 61.96 -20.01
N LEU A 9 20.87 63.11 -19.34
CA LEU A 9 20.24 63.29 -18.03
C LEU A 9 18.78 63.67 -18.24
N PHE A 10 17.87 62.89 -17.66
CA PHE A 10 16.44 63.15 -17.71
C PHE A 10 16.03 64.02 -16.52
N SER A 11 14.92 64.76 -16.65
CA SER A 11 14.43 65.68 -15.62
C SER A 11 14.06 64.98 -14.30
N ASN A 12 13.78 63.68 -14.35
CA ASN A 12 13.49 62.83 -13.19
C ASN A 12 14.76 62.25 -12.51
N GLY A 13 15.96 62.66 -12.95
CA GLY A 13 17.24 62.18 -12.42
C GLY A 13 17.72 60.86 -13.02
N ASP A 14 17.00 60.28 -13.98
CA ASP A 14 17.49 59.10 -14.71
C ASP A 14 18.63 59.48 -15.65
N VAL A 15 19.55 58.54 -15.89
CA VAL A 15 20.70 58.75 -16.77
C VAL A 15 20.78 57.62 -17.78
N TYR A 16 20.88 57.96 -19.07
CA TYR A 16 21.20 57.01 -20.13
C TYR A 16 22.51 57.37 -20.81
N ILE A 17 23.36 56.36 -21.01
CA ILE A 17 24.61 56.45 -21.77
C ILE A 17 24.54 55.42 -22.88
N GLY A 18 24.39 55.86 -24.13
CA GLY A 18 24.22 54.94 -25.26
C GLY A 18 23.89 55.61 -26.58
N SER A 19 23.29 54.83 -27.48
CA SER A 19 22.84 55.34 -28.78
C SER A 19 21.34 55.66 -28.74
N PHE A 20 20.89 56.52 -29.65
CA PHE A 20 19.50 56.93 -29.74
C PHE A 20 19.02 56.78 -31.18
N GLN A 21 17.76 56.37 -31.35
CA GLN A 21 17.01 56.48 -32.59
C GLN A 21 15.89 57.50 -32.37
N GLY A 22 16.04 58.68 -32.98
CA GLY A 22 15.22 59.84 -32.60
C GLY A 22 15.44 60.21 -31.13
N ASN A 23 14.36 60.20 -30.34
CA ASN A 23 14.39 60.47 -28.90
C ASN A 23 14.43 59.22 -28.01
N LEU A 24 14.42 58.02 -28.62
CA LEU A 24 14.32 56.74 -27.93
C LEU A 24 15.69 56.07 -27.81
N CYS A 25 15.93 55.41 -26.68
CA CYS A 25 17.14 54.61 -26.46
C CYS A 25 17.20 53.48 -27.49
N HIS A 26 18.38 53.27 -28.10
CA HIS A 26 18.57 52.27 -29.16
C HIS A 26 19.99 51.70 -29.14
N GLY A 27 20.18 50.47 -29.61
CA GLY A 27 21.49 49.82 -29.64
C GLY A 27 21.99 49.48 -28.23
N ASN A 28 23.30 49.38 -28.03
CA ASN A 28 23.85 49.09 -26.72
C ASN A 28 23.94 50.36 -25.86
N GLY A 29 23.49 50.26 -24.60
CA GLY A 29 23.56 51.37 -23.66
C GLY A 29 23.32 50.96 -22.21
N LYS A 30 23.69 51.88 -21.32
CA LYS A 30 23.51 51.79 -19.87
C LYS A 30 22.45 52.79 -19.43
N PHE A 31 21.39 52.31 -18.79
CA PHE A 31 20.38 53.14 -18.16
C PHE A 31 20.47 52.98 -16.65
N THR A 32 20.61 54.10 -15.95
CA THR A 32 20.61 54.18 -14.49
C THR A 32 19.36 54.94 -14.09
N TRP A 33 18.40 54.25 -13.49
CA TRP A 33 17.22 54.89 -12.92
C TRP A 33 17.60 55.59 -11.62
N SER A 34 16.95 56.71 -11.31
CA SER A 34 17.09 57.43 -10.04
C SER A 34 16.76 56.57 -8.81
N SER A 35 15.95 55.50 -9.01
CA SER A 35 15.69 54.46 -8.01
C SER A 35 16.91 53.61 -7.61
N GLY A 36 18.01 53.70 -8.36
CA GLY A 36 19.22 52.87 -8.20
C GLY A 36 19.21 51.57 -9.01
N THR A 37 18.16 51.29 -9.79
CA THR A 37 18.18 50.19 -10.77
C THR A 37 19.11 50.54 -11.92
N ILE A 38 19.84 49.56 -12.44
CA ILE A 38 20.79 49.73 -13.54
C ILE A 38 20.52 48.65 -14.58
N TYR A 39 20.36 49.03 -15.85
CA TYR A 39 20.35 48.12 -17.00
C TYR A 39 21.52 48.43 -17.92
N GLU A 40 22.20 47.40 -18.39
CA GLU A 40 23.27 47.46 -19.38
C GLU A 40 22.99 46.41 -20.45
N GLY A 41 22.71 46.82 -21.68
CA GLY A 41 22.35 45.88 -22.75
C GLY A 41 21.80 46.52 -24.01
N ASN A 42 21.12 45.71 -24.82
CA ASN A 42 20.55 46.16 -26.09
C ASN A 42 19.17 46.83 -25.89
N TRP A 43 18.94 47.88 -26.66
CA TRP A 43 17.71 48.66 -26.68
C TRP A 43 17.16 48.68 -28.11
N ILE A 44 15.85 48.55 -28.25
CA ILE A 44 15.14 48.77 -29.52
C ILE A 44 13.97 49.69 -29.21
N ASP A 45 13.99 50.89 -29.79
CA ASP A 45 12.91 51.88 -29.70
C ASP A 45 12.43 52.17 -28.28
N GLY A 46 13.37 52.26 -27.34
CA GLY A 46 13.10 52.53 -25.92
C GLY A 46 12.84 51.27 -25.07
N ASP A 47 12.69 50.10 -25.67
CA ASP A 47 12.47 48.85 -24.96
C ASP A 47 13.77 48.08 -24.72
N LEU A 48 13.92 47.50 -23.52
CA LEU A 48 14.96 46.50 -23.25
C LEU A 48 14.75 45.30 -24.18
N SER A 49 15.79 44.95 -24.93
CA SER A 49 15.74 43.91 -25.94
C SER A 49 17.08 43.16 -26.02
N GLY A 50 17.12 42.04 -26.74
CA GLY A 50 18.38 41.32 -26.99
C GLY A 50 19.07 40.88 -25.71
N LYS A 51 20.41 40.83 -25.68
CA LYS A 51 21.15 40.47 -24.46
C LYS A 51 21.32 41.68 -23.56
N GLY A 52 21.21 41.50 -22.25
CA GLY A 52 21.49 42.55 -21.28
C GLY A 52 21.62 42.02 -19.87
N LYS A 53 21.95 42.95 -18.97
CA LYS A 53 22.08 42.74 -17.54
C LYS A 53 21.33 43.83 -16.81
N ILE A 54 20.45 43.45 -15.90
CA ILE A 54 19.76 44.37 -15.00
C ILE A 54 20.13 44.06 -13.56
N THR A 55 20.44 45.09 -12.79
CA THR A 55 20.62 45.04 -11.34
C THR A 55 19.55 45.94 -10.73
N TRP A 56 18.58 45.35 -10.05
CA TRP A 56 17.53 46.08 -9.37
C TRP A 56 18.06 46.73 -8.10
N SER A 57 17.44 47.83 -7.67
CA SER A 57 17.78 48.52 -6.41
C SER A 57 17.61 47.63 -5.17
N SER A 58 16.80 46.56 -5.27
CA SER A 58 16.68 45.52 -4.24
C SER A 58 17.95 44.68 -4.06
N GLY A 59 18.89 44.72 -5.01
CA GLY A 59 20.09 43.89 -5.07
C GLY A 59 19.94 42.62 -5.93
N ASN A 60 18.73 42.31 -6.40
CA ASN A 60 18.51 41.23 -7.36
C ASN A 60 19.19 41.55 -8.69
N LYS A 61 19.58 40.52 -9.44
CA LYS A 61 20.26 40.65 -10.72
C LYS A 61 19.68 39.68 -11.74
N TYR A 62 19.62 40.10 -12.99
CA TYR A 62 19.36 39.21 -14.12
C TYR A 62 20.35 39.49 -15.24
N GLU A 63 20.87 38.44 -15.86
CA GLU A 63 21.70 38.49 -17.05
C GLU A 63 21.20 37.47 -18.06
N GLY A 64 20.77 37.94 -19.23
CA GLY A 64 20.10 37.08 -20.20
C GLY A 64 19.45 37.86 -21.34
N GLN A 65 18.45 37.25 -21.98
CA GLN A 65 17.75 37.87 -23.09
C GLN A 65 16.54 38.69 -22.62
N PHE A 66 16.22 39.76 -23.33
CA PHE A 66 15.07 40.61 -23.10
C PHE A 66 14.24 40.72 -24.38
N TYR A 67 12.94 40.87 -24.22
CA TYR A 67 12.02 41.17 -25.31
C TYR A 67 10.91 42.09 -24.80
N LYS A 68 10.81 43.28 -25.36
CA LYS A 68 9.81 44.30 -25.00
C LYS A 68 9.75 44.53 -23.48
N ASN A 69 10.90 44.80 -22.87
CA ASN A 69 11.08 45.01 -21.42
C ASN A 69 10.92 43.78 -20.51
N PHE A 70 10.54 42.61 -21.04
CA PHE A 70 10.44 41.39 -20.25
C PHE A 70 11.69 40.54 -20.32
N LEU A 71 12.00 39.84 -19.22
CA LEU A 71 12.97 38.74 -19.23
C LEU A 71 12.48 37.68 -20.23
N HIS A 72 13.36 37.22 -21.10
CA HIS A 72 13.01 36.29 -22.17
C HIS A 72 14.17 35.34 -22.50
N GLY A 73 13.91 34.29 -23.26
CA GLY A 73 14.93 33.33 -23.70
C GLY A 73 15.75 32.79 -22.53
N LYS A 74 17.04 32.52 -22.75
CA LYS A 74 17.94 32.01 -21.70
C LYS A 74 18.45 33.15 -20.84
N GLY A 75 18.45 32.96 -19.52
CA GLY A 75 19.03 33.92 -18.58
C GLY A 75 19.27 33.34 -17.20
N THR A 76 20.06 34.08 -16.43
CA THR A 76 20.40 33.79 -15.04
C THR A 76 19.84 34.89 -14.16
N THR A 77 19.03 34.54 -13.16
CA THR A 77 18.62 35.45 -12.08
C THR A 77 19.34 35.07 -10.80
N THR A 78 19.92 36.05 -10.14
CA THR A 78 20.47 35.93 -8.78
C THR A 78 19.68 36.83 -7.85
N TRP A 79 19.08 36.26 -6.83
CA TRP A 79 18.37 37.01 -5.81
C TRP A 79 19.30 37.36 -4.65
N LYS A 80 18.97 38.43 -3.92
CA LYS A 80 19.77 38.91 -2.77
C LYS A 80 19.92 37.86 -1.66
N ASP A 81 18.96 36.96 -1.52
CA ASP A 81 18.98 35.85 -0.56
C ASP A 81 19.94 34.71 -0.95
N GLY A 82 20.57 34.79 -2.13
CA GLY A 82 21.46 33.76 -2.65
C GLY A 82 20.76 32.70 -3.52
N CYS A 83 19.45 32.79 -3.73
CA CYS A 83 18.78 31.95 -4.72
C CYS A 83 19.32 32.28 -6.13
N ILE A 84 19.45 31.25 -6.97
CA ILE A 84 19.91 31.37 -8.35
C ILE A 84 19.01 30.55 -9.25
N TYR A 85 18.54 31.12 -10.35
CA TYR A 85 17.84 30.41 -11.42
C TYR A 85 18.59 30.58 -12.72
N ILE A 86 18.82 29.48 -13.42
CA ILE A 86 19.43 29.43 -14.75
C ILE A 86 18.46 28.66 -15.64
N GLY A 87 17.85 29.31 -16.64
CA GLY A 87 16.88 28.62 -17.47
C GLY A 87 16.21 29.53 -18.51
N ASN A 88 15.17 29.02 -19.15
CA ASN A 88 14.39 29.83 -20.08
C ASN A 88 13.34 30.69 -19.36
N TRP A 89 13.02 31.79 -20.02
CA TRP A 89 12.09 32.82 -19.59
C TRP A 89 11.12 33.16 -20.74
N GLU A 90 9.84 33.31 -20.42
CA GLU A 90 8.77 33.71 -21.32
C GLU A 90 8.02 34.88 -20.67
N LYS A 91 8.15 36.09 -21.23
CA LYS A 91 7.47 37.31 -20.74
C LYS A 91 7.61 37.52 -19.21
N GLY A 92 8.84 37.37 -18.72
CA GLY A 92 9.16 37.57 -17.30
C GLY A 92 8.89 36.35 -16.42
N LYS A 93 8.44 35.22 -16.97
CA LYS A 93 8.15 34.00 -16.22
C LYS A 93 9.10 32.86 -16.56
N LYS A 94 9.46 32.03 -15.57
CA LYS A 94 10.20 30.77 -15.80
C LYS A 94 9.37 29.85 -16.69
N GLU A 95 10.00 29.37 -17.76
CA GLU A 95 9.38 28.55 -18.80
C GLU A 95 10.39 27.52 -19.34
N GLY A 96 9.91 26.36 -19.80
CA GLY A 96 10.75 25.32 -20.39
C GLY A 96 11.82 24.79 -19.42
N ARG A 97 13.00 24.42 -19.94
CA ARG A 97 14.08 23.85 -19.11
C ARG A 97 14.75 24.91 -18.23
N GLY A 98 14.96 24.60 -16.95
CA GLY A 98 15.74 25.44 -16.04
C GLY A 98 16.11 24.75 -14.73
N THR A 99 17.13 25.29 -14.09
CA THR A 99 17.63 24.86 -12.78
C THR A 99 17.50 26.01 -11.79
N ILE A 100 16.92 25.75 -10.62
CA ILE A 100 16.93 26.68 -9.48
C ILE A 100 17.72 26.07 -8.33
N LYS A 101 18.62 26.86 -7.74
CA LYS A 101 19.28 26.58 -6.47
C LYS A 101 18.71 27.55 -5.44
N TRP A 102 18.12 27.02 -4.37
CA TRP A 102 17.60 27.83 -3.28
C TRP A 102 18.70 28.15 -2.26
N ALA A 103 18.48 29.20 -1.48
CA ALA A 103 19.39 29.63 -0.41
C ALA A 103 19.65 28.54 0.64
N ASN A 104 18.67 27.67 0.89
CA ASN A 104 18.81 26.52 1.81
C ASN A 104 19.69 25.38 1.26
N GLY A 105 20.15 25.47 0.01
CA GLY A 105 20.97 24.45 -0.65
C GLY A 105 20.19 23.43 -1.47
N SER A 106 18.85 23.39 -1.40
CA SER A 106 18.05 22.56 -2.29
C SER A 106 18.24 22.98 -3.75
N VAL A 107 18.12 22.03 -4.68
CA VAL A 107 18.27 22.26 -6.11
C VAL A 107 17.14 21.55 -6.86
N PHE A 108 16.44 22.26 -7.73
CA PHE A 108 15.52 21.65 -8.68
C PHE A 108 16.05 21.86 -10.07
N ASP A 109 16.15 20.77 -10.81
CA ASP A 109 16.55 20.75 -12.19
C ASP A 109 15.46 20.08 -13.01
N GLY A 110 14.64 20.88 -13.71
CA GLY A 110 13.52 20.33 -14.48
C GLY A 110 12.93 21.26 -15.52
N PHE A 111 11.69 20.95 -15.87
CA PHE A 111 10.81 21.72 -16.73
C PHE A 111 9.89 22.62 -15.91
N TRP A 112 9.68 23.82 -16.41
CA TRP A 112 8.87 24.88 -15.85
C TRP A 112 7.77 25.25 -16.85
N SER A 113 6.62 25.62 -16.34
CA SER A 113 5.53 26.21 -17.12
C SER A 113 4.88 27.28 -16.26
N ASN A 114 4.92 28.54 -16.70
CA ASN A 114 4.29 29.65 -16.01
C ASN A 114 4.65 29.71 -14.50
N GLU A 115 5.95 29.71 -14.18
CA GLU A 115 6.52 29.68 -12.81
C GLU A 115 6.32 28.38 -12.00
N LEU A 116 5.58 27.40 -12.52
CA LEU A 116 5.35 26.13 -11.84
C LEU A 116 6.31 25.05 -12.33
N ARG A 117 6.79 24.24 -11.39
CA ARG A 117 7.54 23.01 -11.70
C ARG A 117 6.59 21.99 -12.33
N MET A 118 7.06 21.32 -13.39
CA MET A 118 6.28 20.33 -14.14
C MET A 118 6.84 18.91 -13.95
N TYR A 119 8.11 18.70 -14.31
CA TYR A 119 8.82 17.43 -14.15
C TYR A 119 10.30 17.70 -13.96
N GLY A 120 10.98 16.95 -13.11
CA GLY A 120 12.43 17.08 -12.96
C GLY A 120 13.00 16.36 -11.77
N VAL A 121 14.26 16.70 -11.46
CA VAL A 121 15.01 16.20 -10.31
C VAL A 121 15.02 17.27 -9.23
N TYR A 122 14.49 16.95 -8.06
CA TYR A 122 14.56 17.80 -6.88
C TYR A 122 15.48 17.17 -5.84
N ARG A 123 16.62 17.81 -5.59
CA ARG A 123 17.59 17.44 -4.55
C ARG A 123 17.32 18.33 -3.35
N PHE A 124 16.89 17.73 -2.26
CA PHE A 124 16.62 18.42 -1.01
C PHE A 124 17.93 18.70 -0.27
N ALA A 125 17.97 19.77 0.51
CA ALA A 125 19.13 20.13 1.33
C ALA A 125 19.52 19.04 2.35
N ASN A 126 18.57 18.19 2.77
CA ASN A 126 18.83 17.06 3.67
C ASN A 126 19.43 15.82 2.97
N GLY A 127 19.65 15.88 1.65
CA GLY A 127 20.21 14.78 0.85
C GLY A 127 19.16 13.89 0.18
N ASP A 128 17.86 14.08 0.45
CA ASP A 128 16.81 13.36 -0.25
C ASP A 128 16.76 13.78 -1.72
N VAL A 129 16.32 12.87 -2.60
CA VAL A 129 16.22 13.11 -4.04
C VAL A 129 14.87 12.62 -4.54
N TYR A 130 14.11 13.51 -5.18
CA TYR A 130 12.90 13.16 -5.91
C TYR A 130 13.10 13.33 -7.41
N ILE A 131 12.60 12.38 -8.19
CA ILE A 131 12.55 12.43 -9.66
C ILE A 131 11.13 12.12 -10.09
N GLY A 132 10.43 13.09 -10.67
CA GLY A 132 9.02 12.87 -11.03
C GLY A 132 8.28 14.13 -11.39
N ASN A 133 6.96 14.02 -11.40
CA ASN A 133 6.06 15.09 -11.79
C ASN A 133 5.71 16.00 -10.60
N PHE A 134 5.31 17.22 -10.92
CA PHE A 134 4.90 18.24 -9.97
C PHE A 134 3.57 18.84 -10.39
N LYS A 135 2.75 19.19 -9.40
CA LYS A 135 1.52 19.96 -9.59
C LYS A 135 1.45 21.02 -8.50
N ASN A 136 1.24 22.28 -8.89
CA ASN A 136 1.23 23.41 -7.95
C ASN A 136 2.46 23.41 -7.02
N ASN A 137 3.63 23.08 -7.57
CA ASN A 137 4.90 22.99 -6.83
C ASN A 137 4.97 21.89 -5.75
N LEU A 138 4.02 20.95 -5.70
CA LEU A 138 4.04 19.74 -4.87
C LEU A 138 4.36 18.50 -5.71
N LEU A 139 4.92 17.47 -5.08
CA LEU A 139 5.14 16.16 -5.72
C LEU A 139 3.78 15.58 -6.12
N HIS A 140 3.64 15.14 -7.37
CA HIS A 140 2.35 14.67 -7.87
C HIS A 140 2.54 13.67 -9.02
N GLY A 141 1.56 12.82 -9.29
CA GLY A 141 1.64 11.81 -10.35
C GLY A 141 2.74 10.78 -10.08
N ASN A 142 3.33 10.22 -11.13
CA ASN A 142 4.39 9.22 -10.97
C ASN A 142 5.72 9.87 -10.57
N GLY A 143 6.42 9.27 -9.61
CA GLY A 143 7.75 9.71 -9.21
C GLY A 143 8.48 8.75 -8.30
N LYS A 144 9.79 8.93 -8.22
CA LYS A 144 10.72 8.18 -7.40
C LYS A 144 11.36 9.09 -6.35
N CYS A 145 11.22 8.74 -5.08
CA CYS A 145 11.94 9.39 -3.98
C CYS A 145 13.01 8.44 -3.44
N THR A 146 14.23 8.94 -3.30
CA THR A 146 15.34 8.28 -2.59
C THR A 146 15.66 9.13 -1.38
N TRP A 147 15.39 8.62 -0.19
CA TRP A 147 15.73 9.30 1.05
C TRP A 147 17.22 9.12 1.37
N SER A 148 17.77 10.09 2.07
CA SER A 148 19.14 10.11 2.59
C SER A 148 19.50 8.88 3.44
N ASN A 149 18.50 8.25 4.07
CA ASN A 149 18.67 7.00 4.82
C ASN A 149 18.79 5.75 3.91
N GLY A 150 18.67 5.88 2.60
CA GLY A 150 18.72 4.79 1.61
C GLY A 150 17.36 4.14 1.30
N THR A 151 16.27 4.58 1.91
CA THR A 151 14.92 4.14 1.54
C THR A 151 14.59 4.66 0.15
N ILE A 152 13.90 3.86 -0.66
CA ILE A 152 13.48 4.22 -2.02
C ILE A 152 11.98 3.97 -2.12
N TYR A 153 11.22 4.93 -2.61
CA TYR A 153 9.83 4.77 -3.02
C TYR A 153 9.69 5.12 -4.49
N GLU A 154 8.97 4.30 -5.23
CA GLU A 154 8.62 4.52 -6.62
C GLU A 154 7.14 4.23 -6.82
N GLY A 155 6.37 5.25 -7.22
CA GLY A 155 4.93 5.11 -7.34
C GLY A 155 4.19 6.43 -7.52
N ASP A 156 2.90 6.39 -7.19
CA ASP A 156 1.96 7.48 -7.31
C ASP A 156 2.07 8.47 -6.13
N TRP A 157 2.05 9.76 -6.48
CA TRP A 157 2.09 10.88 -5.54
C TRP A 157 0.85 11.75 -5.71
N VAL A 158 0.29 12.19 -4.59
CA VAL A 158 -0.78 13.18 -4.57
C VAL A 158 -0.41 14.25 -3.54
N ASP A 159 -0.18 15.46 -4.05
CA ASP A 159 0.03 16.68 -3.26
C ASP A 159 1.14 16.55 -2.19
N GLY A 160 2.23 15.88 -2.54
CA GLY A 160 3.38 15.66 -1.66
C GLY A 160 3.33 14.36 -0.86
N GLU A 161 2.24 13.59 -0.94
CA GLU A 161 2.06 12.35 -0.18
C GLU A 161 2.07 11.12 -1.10
N MET A 162 2.68 10.01 -0.64
CA MET A 162 2.57 8.72 -1.31
C MET A 162 1.10 8.26 -1.27
N SER A 163 0.47 8.10 -2.43
CA SER A 163 -0.95 7.77 -2.56
C SER A 163 -1.23 7.14 -3.92
N GLY A 164 -1.93 6.00 -3.95
CA GLY A 164 -2.09 5.19 -5.16
C GLY A 164 -1.20 3.95 -5.10
N LYS A 165 -0.71 3.46 -6.25
CA LYS A 165 0.16 2.28 -6.29
C LYS A 165 1.62 2.68 -6.13
N GLY A 166 2.41 1.84 -5.47
CA GLY A 166 3.85 2.03 -5.43
C GLY A 166 4.60 0.88 -4.78
N GLU A 167 5.91 0.94 -4.90
CA GLU A 167 6.86 0.07 -4.22
C GLU A 167 7.74 0.92 -3.31
N VAL A 168 7.93 0.48 -2.06
CA VAL A 168 8.97 1.00 -1.17
C VAL A 168 9.98 -0.11 -0.88
N THR A 169 11.26 0.21 -1.02
CA THR A 169 12.39 -0.64 -0.63
C THR A 169 13.16 0.05 0.48
N TRP A 170 13.38 -0.65 1.60
CA TRP A 170 14.21 -0.16 2.70
C TRP A 170 15.66 -0.61 2.55
N PRO A 171 16.62 0.07 3.20
CA PRO A 171 18.03 -0.34 3.22
C PRO A 171 18.24 -1.76 3.75
N SER A 172 17.33 -2.23 4.61
CA SER A 172 17.32 -3.61 5.11
C SER A 172 16.97 -4.65 4.05
N GLY A 173 16.71 -4.28 2.80
CA GLY A 173 16.25 -5.20 1.75
C GLY A 173 14.78 -5.61 1.86
N THR A 174 14.08 -5.20 2.93
CA THR A 174 12.62 -5.33 3.03
C THR A 174 11.98 -4.54 1.90
N LYS A 175 10.86 -5.04 1.36
CA LYS A 175 10.10 -4.36 0.30
C LYS A 175 8.62 -4.43 0.58
N TYR A 176 7.88 -3.38 0.22
CA TYR A 176 6.42 -3.40 0.15
C TYR A 176 6.00 -2.93 -1.24
N ASP A 177 5.18 -3.74 -1.90
CA ASP A 177 4.52 -3.44 -3.18
C ASP A 177 3.01 -3.48 -2.95
N GLY A 178 2.33 -2.36 -3.16
CA GLY A 178 0.89 -2.29 -2.95
C GLY A 178 0.33 -0.87 -3.03
N GLU A 179 -0.85 -0.71 -2.44
CA GLU A 179 -1.53 0.56 -2.40
C GLU A 179 -1.10 1.41 -1.18
N PHE A 180 -1.17 2.73 -1.37
CA PHE A 180 -0.84 3.76 -0.40
C PHE A 180 -1.97 4.77 -0.29
N TYR A 181 -2.16 5.32 0.90
CA TYR A 181 -3.03 6.47 1.13
C TYR A 181 -2.44 7.35 2.21
N LYS A 182 -2.16 8.61 1.88
CA LYS A 182 -1.57 9.60 2.80
C LYS A 182 -0.31 9.09 3.52
N ASN A 183 0.63 8.53 2.75
CA ASN A 183 1.89 7.95 3.23
C ASN A 183 1.80 6.63 4.01
N PHE A 184 0.61 6.04 4.17
CA PHE A 184 0.44 4.74 4.82
C PHE A 184 0.15 3.65 3.81
N PHE A 185 0.60 2.41 4.09
CA PHE A 185 0.09 1.23 3.39
C PHE A 185 -1.42 1.16 3.55
N HIS A 186 -2.09 0.89 2.44
CA HIS A 186 -3.53 0.83 2.34
C HIS A 186 -3.94 -0.23 1.31
N GLY A 187 -5.24 -0.54 1.23
CA GLY A 187 -5.78 -1.42 0.20
C GLY A 187 -5.08 -2.78 0.19
N LYS A 188 -4.76 -3.31 -0.99
CA LYS A 188 -4.00 -4.57 -1.12
C LYS A 188 -2.51 -4.29 -1.24
N GLY A 189 -1.71 -5.14 -0.61
CA GLY A 189 -0.26 -5.05 -0.71
C GLY A 189 0.47 -6.30 -0.23
N THR A 190 1.70 -6.45 -0.71
CA THR A 190 2.64 -7.50 -0.33
C THR A 190 3.88 -6.88 0.29
N ILE A 191 4.19 -7.27 1.52
CA ILE A 191 5.49 -6.99 2.15
C ILE A 191 6.34 -8.26 2.11
N THR A 192 7.59 -8.11 1.68
CA THR A 192 8.62 -9.15 1.67
C THR A 192 9.73 -8.72 2.61
N TRP A 193 9.99 -9.52 3.63
CA TRP A 193 11.08 -9.28 4.58
C TRP A 193 12.37 -9.94 4.09
N MET A 194 13.52 -9.42 4.56
CA MET A 194 14.84 -9.92 4.18
C MET A 194 15.06 -11.39 4.56
N ASP A 195 14.41 -11.87 5.62
CA ASP A 195 14.47 -13.27 6.05
C ASP A 195 13.71 -14.23 5.13
N GLY A 196 13.04 -13.72 4.09
CA GLY A 196 12.23 -14.50 3.16
C GLY A 196 10.78 -14.69 3.60
N CYS A 197 10.37 -14.12 4.74
CA CYS A 197 8.96 -14.04 5.10
C CYS A 197 8.22 -13.13 4.11
N ILE A 198 6.96 -13.45 3.84
CA ILE A 198 6.09 -12.68 2.94
C ILE A 198 4.71 -12.55 3.58
N TYR A 199 4.11 -11.36 3.50
CA TYR A 199 2.70 -11.18 3.79
C TYR A 199 2.02 -10.51 2.60
N THR A 200 0.96 -11.12 2.09
CA THR A 200 0.09 -10.57 1.05
C THR A 200 -1.32 -10.45 1.61
N GLY A 201 -1.89 -9.26 1.68
CA GLY A 201 -3.21 -9.08 2.26
C GLY A 201 -3.70 -7.64 2.19
N ASN A 202 -4.74 -7.34 2.98
CA ASN A 202 -5.25 -5.97 3.07
C ASN A 202 -4.55 -5.17 4.18
N TRP A 203 -4.49 -3.86 3.96
CA TRP A 203 -3.82 -2.91 4.82
C TRP A 203 -4.73 -1.71 5.10
N GLU A 204 -4.70 -1.23 6.33
CA GLU A 204 -5.34 0.01 6.73
C GLU A 204 -4.41 0.82 7.64
N LYS A 205 -4.08 2.04 7.21
CA LYS A 205 -3.20 2.97 7.96
C LYS A 205 -1.90 2.31 8.42
N GLY A 206 -1.26 1.55 7.54
CA GLY A 206 0.00 0.87 7.81
C GLY A 206 -0.11 -0.42 8.62
N LYS A 207 -1.33 -0.87 8.95
CA LYS A 207 -1.56 -2.11 9.71
C LYS A 207 -2.23 -3.16 8.83
N LYS A 208 -1.87 -4.43 9.04
CA LYS A 208 -2.57 -5.57 8.43
C LYS A 208 -4.03 -5.57 8.90
N GLU A 209 -4.96 -5.69 7.96
CA GLU A 209 -6.40 -5.67 8.22
C GLU A 209 -7.11 -6.70 7.31
N GLY A 210 -8.22 -7.26 7.77
CA GLY A 210 -9.01 -8.19 6.97
C GLY A 210 -8.24 -9.47 6.58
N GLY A 211 -8.59 -10.04 5.42
CA GLY A 211 -7.97 -11.27 4.92
C GLY A 211 -6.53 -11.09 4.43
N GLY A 212 -5.69 -12.10 4.64
CA GLY A 212 -4.31 -12.12 4.13
C GLY A 212 -3.63 -13.48 4.26
N ILE A 213 -2.45 -13.61 3.65
CA ILE A 213 -1.64 -14.81 3.68
C ILE A 213 -0.24 -14.41 4.16
N MET A 214 0.19 -14.97 5.28
CA MET A 214 1.57 -14.90 5.78
C MET A 214 2.28 -16.20 5.41
N LYS A 215 3.44 -16.10 4.75
CA LYS A 215 4.35 -17.21 4.47
C LYS A 215 5.65 -16.94 5.23
N TRP A 216 6.12 -17.93 5.98
CA TRP A 216 7.42 -17.87 6.64
C TRP A 216 8.49 -18.58 5.81
N ALA A 217 9.74 -18.18 6.00
CA ALA A 217 10.88 -18.74 5.28
C ALA A 217 11.02 -20.27 5.44
N ASN A 218 10.59 -20.82 6.57
CA ASN A 218 10.60 -22.25 6.84
C ASN A 218 9.50 -23.04 6.08
N GLY A 219 8.67 -22.39 5.26
CA GLY A 219 7.57 -23.02 4.52
C GLY A 219 6.23 -23.04 5.24
N THR A 220 6.16 -22.56 6.49
CA THR A 220 4.90 -22.40 7.22
C THR A 220 4.03 -21.33 6.54
N VAL A 221 2.71 -21.53 6.55
CA VAL A 221 1.73 -20.60 5.93
C VAL A 221 0.57 -20.34 6.88
N LEU A 222 0.12 -19.09 6.99
CA LEU A 222 -1.11 -18.70 7.68
C LEU A 222 -1.99 -17.95 6.70
N ASP A 223 -3.11 -18.58 6.34
CA ASP A 223 -4.25 -17.91 5.73
C ASP A 223 -5.14 -17.38 6.86
N GLY A 224 -5.18 -16.07 7.05
CA GLY A 224 -5.70 -15.48 8.27
C GLY A 224 -6.63 -14.28 8.07
N PHE A 225 -7.20 -13.85 9.20
CA PHE A 225 -7.92 -12.61 9.35
C PHE A 225 -7.21 -11.75 10.40
N TRP A 226 -6.86 -10.51 10.03
CA TRP A 226 -6.21 -9.53 10.89
C TRP A 226 -7.18 -8.43 11.29
N SER A 227 -6.97 -7.88 12.48
CA SER A 227 -7.57 -6.60 12.85
C SER A 227 -6.63 -5.80 13.73
N ASN A 228 -6.35 -4.57 13.28
CA ASN A 228 -5.38 -3.65 13.86
C ASN A 228 -3.96 -4.25 13.94
N GLY A 229 -3.55 -4.98 12.90
CA GLY A 229 -2.23 -5.61 12.81
C GLY A 229 -2.09 -6.94 13.57
N LEU A 230 -3.10 -7.33 14.37
CA LEU A 230 -3.08 -8.56 15.17
C LEU A 230 -3.88 -9.67 14.49
N LYS A 231 -3.39 -10.90 14.54
CA LYS A 231 -4.14 -12.09 14.08
C LYS A 231 -5.40 -12.27 14.93
N ARG A 232 -6.51 -12.60 14.29
CA ARG A 232 -7.80 -12.89 14.95
C ARG A 232 -8.26 -14.32 14.74
N SER A 233 -8.16 -14.81 13.51
CA SER A 233 -8.51 -16.19 13.16
C SER A 233 -7.73 -16.61 11.92
N GLY A 234 -7.67 -17.91 11.63
CA GLY A 234 -7.04 -18.39 10.41
C GLY A 234 -6.75 -19.89 10.39
N VAL A 235 -6.16 -20.32 9.29
CA VAL A 235 -5.63 -21.65 9.04
C VAL A 235 -4.11 -21.56 8.96
N TYR A 236 -3.45 -22.08 9.99
CA TYR A 236 -2.01 -22.16 10.13
C TYR A 236 -1.53 -23.55 9.69
N ARG A 237 -0.78 -23.62 8.60
CA ARG A 237 -0.18 -24.84 8.04
C ARG A 237 1.30 -24.84 8.35
N PHE A 238 1.71 -25.72 9.24
CA PHE A 238 3.10 -25.85 9.68
C PHE A 238 3.95 -26.56 8.63
N ALA A 239 5.24 -26.25 8.62
CA ALA A 239 6.21 -26.90 7.72
C ALA A 239 6.30 -28.42 7.90
N ASN A 240 6.00 -28.93 9.11
CA ASN A 240 5.96 -30.37 9.40
C ASN A 240 4.67 -31.06 8.91
N GLY A 241 3.75 -30.35 8.27
CA GLY A 241 2.48 -30.87 7.76
C GLY A 241 1.30 -30.76 8.74
N ASP A 242 1.52 -30.34 9.99
CA ASP A 242 0.43 -30.09 10.93
C ASP A 242 -0.40 -28.88 10.48
N VAL A 243 -1.67 -28.82 10.89
CA VAL A 243 -2.58 -27.72 10.57
C VAL A 243 -3.37 -27.33 11.80
N TYR A 244 -3.36 -26.05 12.15
CA TYR A 244 -4.26 -25.44 13.12
C TYR A 244 -5.28 -24.56 12.41
N LYS A 245 -6.56 -24.66 12.77
CA LYS A 245 -7.63 -23.77 12.33
C LYS A 245 -8.38 -23.26 13.54
N GLY A 246 -8.29 -21.95 13.81
CA GLY A 246 -8.96 -21.40 14.99
C GLY A 246 -8.67 -19.93 15.22
N GLU A 247 -8.93 -19.51 16.45
CA GLU A 247 -8.80 -18.14 16.91
C GLU A 247 -7.37 -17.85 17.43
N PHE A 248 -7.04 -16.56 17.44
CA PHE A 248 -5.78 -16.02 17.92
C PHE A 248 -6.04 -14.87 18.89
N LYS A 249 -5.22 -14.77 19.94
CA LYS A 249 -5.16 -13.63 20.84
C LYS A 249 -3.69 -13.25 21.05
N SER A 250 -3.35 -12.00 20.78
CA SER A 250 -1.96 -11.50 20.83
C SER A 250 -1.01 -12.38 20.02
N ASP A 251 -1.41 -12.74 18.81
CA ASP A 251 -0.68 -13.61 17.86
C ASP A 251 -0.41 -15.05 18.31
N ILE A 252 -1.05 -15.51 19.38
CA ILE A 252 -0.94 -16.84 19.95
C ILE A 252 -2.29 -17.58 19.81
N PHE A 253 -2.28 -18.91 19.61
CA PHE A 253 -3.51 -19.72 19.58
C PHE A 253 -4.30 -19.53 20.86
N ASN A 254 -5.58 -19.21 20.70
CA ASN A 254 -6.48 -18.93 21.80
C ASN A 254 -7.91 -19.28 21.37
N GLY A 255 -8.80 -19.55 22.33
CA GLY A 255 -10.21 -19.84 22.01
C GLY A 255 -10.42 -21.23 21.43
N ILE A 256 -11.45 -21.42 20.61
CA ILE A 256 -11.76 -22.73 20.04
C ILE A 256 -10.94 -22.94 18.76
N GLY A 257 -10.34 -24.12 18.62
CA GLY A 257 -9.57 -24.45 17.42
C GLY A 257 -9.45 -25.96 17.16
N GLU A 258 -9.41 -26.28 15.86
CA GLU A 258 -9.11 -27.61 15.32
C GLU A 258 -7.60 -27.72 15.07
N TYR A 259 -6.99 -28.83 15.46
CA TYR A 259 -5.59 -29.15 15.17
C TYR A 259 -5.50 -30.53 14.54
N ARG A 260 -5.00 -30.57 13.31
CA ARG A 260 -4.76 -31.78 12.54
C ARG A 260 -3.27 -32.05 12.51
N CYS A 261 -2.87 -33.17 13.06
CA CYS A 261 -1.51 -33.68 12.95
C CYS A 261 -1.26 -34.20 11.53
N SER A 262 -0.01 -34.13 11.10
CA SER A 262 0.51 -34.70 9.86
C SER A 262 0.26 -36.21 9.73
N ASN A 263 0.15 -36.93 10.85
CA ASN A 263 -0.24 -38.35 10.88
C ASN A 263 -1.74 -38.61 10.68
N GLY A 264 -2.55 -37.56 10.46
CA GLY A 264 -4.00 -37.65 10.24
C GLY A 264 -4.87 -37.50 11.50
N THR A 265 -4.29 -37.51 12.71
CA THR A 265 -5.05 -37.32 13.95
C THR A 265 -5.63 -35.90 14.01
N ILE A 266 -6.90 -35.76 14.37
CA ILE A 266 -7.59 -34.47 14.50
C ILE A 266 -8.03 -34.25 15.95
N TYR A 267 -7.79 -33.06 16.47
CA TYR A 267 -8.22 -32.61 17.79
C TYR A 267 -9.09 -31.36 17.63
N MET A 268 -10.17 -31.27 18.38
CA MET A 268 -10.91 -30.03 18.59
C MET A 268 -10.84 -29.69 20.06
N GLY A 269 -10.46 -28.45 20.39
CA GLY A 269 -10.21 -28.07 21.77
C GLY A 269 -10.28 -26.59 22.05
N TYR A 270 -10.22 -26.26 23.34
CA TYR A 270 -9.97 -24.91 23.83
C TYR A 270 -8.46 -24.69 23.98
N TRP A 271 -8.00 -23.56 23.48
CA TRP A 271 -6.62 -23.12 23.47
C TRP A 271 -6.46 -21.90 24.37
N GLU A 272 -5.40 -21.91 25.18
CA GLU A 272 -4.98 -20.77 25.97
C GLU A 272 -3.46 -20.66 25.92
N ASN A 273 -2.96 -19.46 25.62
CA ASN A 273 -1.53 -19.17 25.51
C ASN A 273 -0.75 -20.19 24.64
N GLY A 274 -1.36 -20.62 23.53
CA GLY A 274 -0.71 -21.49 22.55
C GLY A 274 -0.80 -22.97 22.89
N LYS A 275 -1.40 -23.32 24.04
CA LYS A 275 -1.55 -24.70 24.50
C LYS A 275 -3.01 -25.09 24.50
N MET A 276 -3.28 -26.32 24.08
CA MET A 276 -4.60 -26.90 24.23
C MET A 276 -4.81 -27.26 25.70
N ILE A 277 -5.77 -26.59 26.35
CA ILE A 277 -6.07 -26.78 27.78
C ILE A 277 -7.24 -27.76 27.99
N LYS A 278 -8.07 -27.97 26.96
CA LYS A 278 -9.21 -28.88 27.02
C LYS A 278 -9.53 -29.46 25.65
N ILE A 279 -9.58 -30.78 25.54
CA ILE A 279 -10.08 -31.48 24.36
C ILE A 279 -11.61 -31.53 24.43
N ILE A 280 -12.27 -31.17 23.32
CA ILE A 280 -13.71 -31.32 23.11
C ILE A 280 -13.97 -32.68 22.45
N TRP A 281 -13.24 -33.01 21.37
CA TRP A 281 -13.27 -34.32 20.72
C TRP A 281 -11.95 -34.60 19.97
N LYS A 282 -11.70 -35.88 19.66
CA LYS A 282 -10.50 -36.37 18.98
C LYS A 282 -10.86 -37.46 17.95
N ILE A 283 -10.22 -37.45 16.78
CA ILE A 283 -10.32 -38.50 15.76
C ILE A 283 -8.91 -39.03 15.51
N ASN A 284 -8.68 -40.33 15.72
CA ASN A 284 -7.35 -40.96 15.53
C ASN A 284 -7.08 -41.41 14.09
N ASP A 285 -8.12 -41.69 13.30
CA ASP A 285 -8.02 -42.18 11.93
C ASP A 285 -9.19 -41.67 11.08
N PRO A 286 -8.99 -40.64 10.24
CA PRO A 286 -10.04 -40.13 9.36
C PRO A 286 -10.34 -41.06 8.16
N GLN A 287 -9.51 -42.07 7.87
CA GLN A 287 -9.83 -43.10 6.85
C GLN A 287 -10.76 -44.20 7.41
N ASN A 288 -10.93 -44.27 8.74
CA ASN A 288 -11.89 -45.14 9.44
C ASN A 288 -13.04 -44.37 10.11
N ILE A 289 -13.51 -43.25 9.53
CA ILE A 289 -14.64 -42.47 10.09
C ILE A 289 -15.90 -43.33 10.27
N VAL A 290 -16.10 -44.35 9.42
CA VAL A 290 -17.23 -45.28 9.55
C VAL A 290 -17.11 -46.16 10.81
N GLY A 291 -15.90 -46.46 11.28
CA GLY A 291 -15.68 -47.28 12.50
C GLY A 291 -15.77 -46.50 13.80
N VAL A 292 -15.39 -45.21 13.81
CA VAL A 292 -15.36 -44.38 15.03
C VAL A 292 -16.76 -43.92 15.46
N LEU A 293 -17.65 -43.63 14.50
CA LEU A 293 -19.08 -43.40 14.79
C LEU A 293 -19.76 -44.64 15.40
N TYR A 294 -19.24 -45.85 15.13
CA TYR A 294 -19.76 -47.10 15.68
C TYR A 294 -19.31 -47.39 17.11
N HIS A 295 -18.15 -46.88 17.53
CA HIS A 295 -17.59 -47.18 18.86
C HIS A 295 -18.00 -46.15 19.93
N ASP A 296 -18.03 -44.86 19.62
CA ASP A 296 -18.34 -43.81 20.63
C ASP A 296 -19.84 -43.68 20.98
N PHE A 297 -20.72 -44.22 20.13
CA PHE A 297 -22.15 -44.35 20.46
C PHE A 297 -22.43 -45.53 21.42
N SER A 298 -21.45 -46.39 21.70
CA SER A 298 -21.64 -47.54 22.60
C SER A 298 -21.47 -47.22 24.08
N SER A 299 -20.83 -46.10 24.43
CA SER A 299 -20.49 -45.77 25.82
C SER A 299 -21.28 -44.62 26.42
N THR A 300 -22.20 -43.99 25.69
CA THR A 300 -23.00 -42.89 26.23
C THR A 300 -24.44 -42.97 25.73
N LEU A 301 -25.37 -43.22 26.67
CA LEU A 301 -26.84 -43.26 26.55
C LEU A 301 -27.49 -44.57 26.07
N ILE A 302 -27.68 -45.53 27.00
CA ILE A 302 -28.97 -46.23 27.13
C ILE A 302 -29.26 -46.48 28.63
N PRO A 303 -30.13 -45.70 29.28
CA PRO A 303 -30.91 -46.18 30.42
C PRO A 303 -31.98 -47.14 29.89
N ASP A 304 -32.05 -48.31 30.51
CA ASP A 304 -33.12 -49.32 30.43
C ASP A 304 -33.22 -50.18 29.15
N GLY A 305 -32.73 -51.42 29.28
CA GLY A 305 -33.57 -52.57 28.94
C GLY A 305 -33.66 -53.04 27.48
N LEU A 306 -32.60 -52.95 26.67
CA LEU A 306 -32.50 -53.72 25.43
C LEU A 306 -31.10 -54.33 25.26
N SER A 307 -31.03 -55.67 25.33
CA SER A 307 -29.81 -56.44 25.12
C SER A 307 -29.24 -56.24 23.71
N PHE A 308 -27.93 -55.96 23.64
CA PHE A 308 -27.11 -55.73 22.45
C PHE A 308 -27.17 -56.84 21.39
N MET A 309 -27.71 -58.03 21.71
CA MET A 309 -27.81 -59.15 20.77
C MET A 309 -28.83 -58.94 19.63
N THR A 310 -29.76 -58.00 19.73
CA THR A 310 -30.82 -57.83 18.73
C THR A 310 -30.41 -56.97 17.52
N ILE A 311 -29.40 -56.10 17.66
CA ILE A 311 -29.03 -55.14 16.60
C ILE A 311 -28.01 -55.74 15.61
N LYS A 312 -27.17 -56.68 16.06
CA LYS A 312 -26.17 -57.35 15.21
C LYS A 312 -26.77 -58.15 14.04
N ARG A 313 -28.07 -58.46 14.09
CA ARG A 313 -28.75 -59.32 13.11
C ARG A 313 -29.44 -58.57 11.97
N LYS A 314 -29.53 -57.24 12.00
CA LYS A 314 -30.41 -56.48 11.08
C LYS A 314 -29.74 -55.61 10.02
N TYR A 315 -28.45 -55.28 10.12
CA TYR A 315 -27.85 -54.29 9.22
C TYR A 315 -26.48 -54.75 8.73
N ASN A 316 -26.42 -55.08 7.45
CA ASN A 316 -25.19 -55.26 6.69
C ASN A 316 -24.81 -53.94 5.99
N GLN A 317 -23.57 -53.88 5.52
CA GLN A 317 -22.78 -52.74 5.03
C GLN A 317 -23.38 -51.89 3.87
N GLY A 318 -24.65 -52.08 3.49
CA GLY A 318 -25.33 -51.35 2.41
C GLY A 318 -26.42 -50.35 2.83
N ASP A 319 -26.71 -50.21 4.13
CA ASP A 319 -27.93 -49.54 4.61
C ASP A 319 -27.74 -48.06 5.04
N VAL A 320 -26.87 -47.30 4.37
CA VAL A 320 -26.64 -45.86 4.69
C VAL A 320 -27.94 -45.05 4.59
N GLU A 321 -28.77 -45.32 3.58
CA GLU A 321 -30.02 -44.58 3.37
C GLU A 321 -31.12 -44.96 4.37
N LYS A 322 -31.04 -46.17 4.93
CA LYS A 322 -31.98 -46.66 5.96
C LYS A 322 -31.61 -46.12 7.34
N ILE A 323 -30.31 -45.99 7.63
CA ILE A 323 -29.78 -45.29 8.80
C ILE A 323 -30.13 -43.79 8.74
N ARG A 324 -30.03 -43.17 7.56
CA ARG A 324 -30.46 -41.79 7.31
C ARG A 324 -31.95 -41.59 7.62
N GLN A 325 -32.80 -42.51 7.16
CA GLN A 325 -34.24 -42.45 7.38
C GLN A 325 -34.62 -42.67 8.86
N ASP A 326 -34.01 -43.66 9.54
CA ASP A 326 -34.26 -43.93 10.96
C ASP A 326 -33.79 -42.80 11.89
N ILE A 327 -32.75 -42.05 11.51
CA ILE A 327 -32.26 -40.86 12.24
C ILE A 327 -33.18 -39.65 12.01
N MET A 328 -33.70 -39.49 10.79
CA MET A 328 -34.67 -38.43 10.47
C MET A 328 -36.01 -38.67 11.19
N ASP A 329 -36.50 -39.91 11.22
CA ASP A 329 -37.74 -40.29 11.90
C ASP A 329 -37.64 -40.18 13.43
N LYS A 330 -36.46 -40.46 14.02
CA LYS A 330 -36.22 -40.26 15.48
C LYS A 330 -35.91 -38.81 15.86
N GLY A 331 -35.35 -38.03 14.94
CA GLY A 331 -35.12 -36.59 15.10
C GLY A 331 -36.41 -35.76 15.07
N GLU A 332 -37.48 -36.29 14.48
CA GLU A 332 -38.82 -35.70 14.45
C GLU A 332 -39.75 -36.15 15.59
N ASN A 333 -39.22 -36.67 16.70
CA ASN A 333 -40.05 -36.84 17.89
C ASN A 333 -40.38 -35.45 18.48
N LYS A 334 -41.44 -34.83 17.93
CA LYS A 334 -41.96 -33.46 18.18
C LYS A 334 -42.25 -33.14 19.65
N SER A 335 -42.10 -34.11 20.53
CA SER A 335 -42.24 -34.01 21.99
C SER A 335 -41.06 -33.32 22.67
N ILE A 336 -39.82 -33.44 22.15
CA ILE A 336 -38.61 -32.93 22.82
C ILE A 336 -38.23 -31.51 22.37
N VAL A 337 -38.67 -31.09 21.17
CA VAL A 337 -38.23 -29.83 20.54
C VAL A 337 -38.95 -28.58 21.09
N LYS A 338 -40.01 -28.73 21.91
CA LYS A 338 -40.78 -27.58 22.41
C LYS A 338 -40.15 -26.78 23.55
N GLN A 339 -38.99 -27.17 24.09
CA GLN A 339 -38.37 -26.46 25.24
C GLN A 339 -36.90 -26.07 25.08
N VAL A 340 -36.28 -26.23 23.91
CA VAL A 340 -34.88 -25.82 23.76
C VAL A 340 -34.82 -24.38 23.25
N ASN A 341 -34.52 -23.46 24.17
CA ASN A 341 -34.24 -22.05 23.88
C ASN A 341 -33.17 -21.95 22.78
N LYS A 342 -33.46 -21.27 21.66
CA LYS A 342 -32.57 -21.16 20.48
C LYS A 342 -31.23 -20.48 20.78
N SER A 343 -31.12 -19.84 21.94
CA SER A 343 -29.89 -19.23 22.47
C SER A 343 -29.00 -20.22 23.23
N SER A 344 -29.50 -21.42 23.55
CA SER A 344 -28.83 -22.41 24.38
C SER A 344 -27.58 -23.00 23.69
N PRO A 345 -26.49 -23.23 24.44
CA PRO A 345 -25.32 -23.96 23.95
C PRO A 345 -25.67 -25.31 23.31
N ILE A 346 -26.74 -25.97 23.80
CA ILE A 346 -27.24 -27.24 23.26
C ILE A 346 -27.84 -27.06 21.86
N TRP A 347 -28.55 -25.96 21.61
CA TRP A 347 -29.12 -25.66 20.29
C TRP A 347 -28.04 -25.29 19.28
N LYS A 348 -27.01 -24.54 19.72
CA LYS A 348 -25.81 -24.26 18.90
C LYS A 348 -25.04 -25.53 18.61
N PHE A 349 -24.87 -26.42 19.59
CA PHE A 349 -24.22 -27.72 19.41
C PHE A 349 -24.99 -28.62 18.43
N LEU A 350 -26.31 -28.73 18.56
CA LEU A 350 -27.14 -29.52 17.64
C LEU A 350 -27.15 -28.96 16.21
N LYS A 351 -27.11 -27.63 16.06
CA LYS A 351 -27.01 -26.98 14.74
C LYS A 351 -25.64 -27.22 14.09
N THR A 352 -24.57 -27.10 14.86
CA THR A 352 -23.20 -27.41 14.41
C THR A 352 -23.04 -28.90 14.11
N PHE A 353 -23.63 -29.77 14.92
CA PHE A 353 -23.66 -31.22 14.70
C PHE A 353 -24.40 -31.56 13.41
N LYS A 354 -25.58 -30.97 13.17
CA LYS A 354 -26.33 -31.16 11.91
C LYS A 354 -25.55 -30.66 10.69
N SER A 355 -24.94 -29.47 10.75
CA SER A 355 -24.09 -28.96 9.66
C SER A 355 -22.86 -29.84 9.42
N ASN A 356 -22.22 -30.35 10.47
CA ASN A 356 -21.08 -31.24 10.36
C ASN A 356 -21.50 -32.60 9.79
N LEU A 357 -22.67 -33.11 10.16
CA LEU A 357 -23.22 -34.34 9.61
C LEU A 357 -23.58 -34.18 8.13
N GLU A 358 -24.21 -33.06 7.75
CA GLU A 358 -24.49 -32.74 6.34
C GLU A 358 -23.19 -32.60 5.53
N PHE A 359 -22.16 -31.96 6.08
CA PHE A 359 -20.84 -31.84 5.44
C PHE A 359 -20.14 -33.19 5.28
N ILE A 360 -20.20 -34.05 6.31
CA ILE A 360 -19.66 -35.42 6.26
C ILE A 360 -20.41 -36.27 5.24
N LEU A 361 -21.74 -36.16 5.18
CA LEU A 361 -22.55 -36.84 4.16
C LEU A 361 -22.23 -36.35 2.74
N GLN A 362 -21.91 -35.06 2.58
CA GLN A 362 -21.53 -34.46 1.29
C GLN A 362 -20.13 -34.93 0.82
N LEU A 363 -19.21 -35.16 1.76
CA LEU A 363 -17.91 -35.79 1.47
C LEU A 363 -18.08 -37.26 1.06
N CYS A 364 -18.92 -38.01 1.78
CA CYS A 364 -19.20 -39.42 1.47
C CYS A 364 -19.93 -39.61 0.13
N SER A 365 -20.78 -38.66 -0.30
CA SER A 365 -21.42 -38.71 -1.61
C SER A 365 -20.47 -38.30 -2.75
N SER A 366 -19.55 -37.36 -2.52
CA SER A 366 -18.54 -36.98 -3.53
C SER A 366 -17.53 -38.09 -3.83
N ASP A 367 -17.28 -39.00 -2.89
CA ASP A 367 -16.43 -40.17 -3.11
C ASP A 367 -17.13 -41.28 -3.93
N GLN A 368 -18.47 -41.38 -3.91
CA GLN A 368 -19.19 -42.33 -4.76
C GLN A 368 -19.21 -41.93 -6.24
N ASP A 369 -19.25 -40.62 -6.55
CA ASP A 369 -19.21 -40.13 -7.92
C ASP A 369 -17.81 -40.23 -8.55
N ASN A 370 -16.75 -40.15 -7.74
CA ASN A 370 -15.37 -40.35 -8.20
C ASN A 370 -15.02 -41.82 -8.45
N VAL A 371 -15.69 -42.78 -7.80
CA VAL A 371 -15.50 -44.22 -8.04
C VAL A 371 -16.25 -44.71 -9.30
N LYS A 372 -17.32 -44.02 -9.73
CA LYS A 372 -18.02 -44.33 -10.98
C LYS A 372 -17.37 -43.78 -12.25
N ARG A 373 -16.50 -42.77 -12.15
CA ARG A 373 -15.78 -42.19 -13.31
C ARG A 373 -14.43 -42.83 -13.63
N SER A 374 -13.95 -43.75 -12.80
CA SER A 374 -12.70 -44.49 -13.04
C SER A 374 -12.91 -45.93 -13.53
N SER A 375 -14.15 -46.32 -13.85
CA SER A 375 -14.50 -47.68 -14.29
C SER A 375 -15.24 -47.75 -15.63
N HIS A 376 -15.08 -46.77 -16.53
CA HIS A 376 -15.46 -46.86 -17.94
C HIS A 376 -14.34 -46.35 -18.85
#